data_AF-A0A941FC14-F1
#
_entry.id   AF-A0A941FC14-F1
#
_cell.length_a   1.000
_cell.length_b   1.000
_cell.length_c   1.000
_cell.angle_alpha   90.00
_cell.angle_beta   90.00
_cell.angle_gamma   90.00
#
_symmetry.space_group_name_H-M   'P 1'
#
loop_
_entity.id
_entity.type
_entity.pdbx_description
1 polymer ?
#
loop_
_entity_poly.entity_id
_entity_poly.type
_entity_poly.pdbx_seq_one_letter_code
_entity_poly.pdbx_strand_id
1 'polypeptide(L)' 'MADQKIGQILDSLGVTIDLDEGDMPVDAHVLLKIVKADGTVSLVKGVSESLDWITTIGMLTAALEIENGGYVDSRDDD' A
#
# COMPACT_ATOMS: atom_id res chain seq x y z
N MET A 1 19.33 -3.35 -10.84
CA MET A 1 18.54 -3.41 -9.59
C MET A 1 17.93 -4.79 -9.55
N ALA A 2 18.04 -5.52 -8.44
CA ALA A 2 17.43 -6.84 -8.33
C ALA A 2 16.03 -6.66 -7.76
N ASP A 3 15.04 -7.29 -8.37
CA ASP A 3 13.68 -7.30 -7.82
C ASP A 3 13.66 -8.15 -6.55
N GLN A 4 13.18 -7.56 -5.47
CA GLN A 4 13.04 -8.22 -4.18
C GLN A 4 11.56 -8.48 -3.89
N LYS A 5 11.24 -9.69 -3.44
CA LYS A 5 9.89 -10.01 -2.95
C LYS A 5 9.61 -9.20 -1.68
N ILE A 6 8.45 -8.57 -1.65
CA ILE A 6 8.16 -7.55 -0.65
C ILE A 6 7.71 -8.10 0.73
N GLY A 7 7.26 -9.35 0.79
CA GLY A 7 6.67 -9.95 2.00
C GLY A 7 7.53 -9.78 3.26
N GLN A 8 8.79 -10.21 3.23
CA GLN A 8 9.69 -10.07 4.38
C GLN A 8 9.92 -8.61 4.83
N ILE A 9 9.89 -7.66 3.90
CA ILE A 9 10.01 -6.24 4.23
C ILE A 9 8.77 -5.78 4.98
N LEU A 10 7.57 -6.12 4.49
CA LEU A 10 6.31 -5.79 5.17
C LEU A 10 6.22 -6.42 6.57
N ASP A 11 6.61 -7.69 6.69
CA ASP A 11 6.67 -8.40 7.98
C ASP A 11 7.61 -7.69 8.96
N SER A 12 8.80 -7.28 8.50
CA SER A 12 9.78 -6.56 9.33
C SER A 12 9.32 -5.18 9.78
N LEU A 13 8.44 -4.55 9.00
CA LEU A 13 7.81 -3.27 9.31
C LEU A 13 6.56 -3.43 10.18
N GLY A 14 6.09 -4.66 10.41
CA GLY A 14 4.88 -4.95 11.17
C GLY A 14 3.59 -4.57 10.44
N VAL A 15 3.59 -4.56 9.11
CA VAL A 15 2.41 -4.23 8.31
C VAL A 15 1.41 -5.39 8.37
N THR A 16 0.17 -5.08 8.73
CA THR A 16 -0.96 -6.01 8.74
C THR A 16 -2.12 -5.44 7.93
N ILE A 17 -2.94 -6.32 7.36
CA ILE A 17 -4.20 -5.97 6.69
C ILE A 17 -5.32 -6.78 7.31
N ASP A 18 -6.48 -6.16 7.46
CA ASP A 18 -7.70 -6.82 7.90
C ASP A 18 -8.41 -7.39 6.67
N LEU A 19 -8.67 -8.70 6.68
CA LEU A 19 -9.31 -9.44 5.59
C LEU A 19 -10.37 -10.35 6.19
N ASP A 20 -11.53 -10.42 5.54
CA ASP A 20 -12.63 -11.26 5.98
C ASP A 20 -12.38 -12.74 5.62
N GLU A 21 -13.08 -13.64 6.31
CA GLU A 21 -13.00 -15.06 6.02
C GLU A 21 -13.49 -15.35 4.58
N GLY A 22 -12.60 -15.92 3.77
CA GLY A 22 -12.87 -16.24 2.36
C GLY A 22 -12.37 -15.18 1.38
N ASP A 23 -11.84 -14.05 1.86
CA ASP A 23 -11.18 -13.08 0.99
C ASP A 23 -9.93 -13.68 0.36
N MET A 24 -9.74 -13.39 -0.92
CA MET A 24 -8.58 -13.82 -1.70
C MET A 24 -7.90 -12.60 -2.31
N PRO A 25 -6.74 -12.16 -1.77
CA PRO A 25 -5.93 -11.13 -2.40
C PRO A 25 -5.43 -11.61 -3.77
N VAL A 26 -5.79 -10.89 -4.82
CA VAL A 26 -5.41 -11.22 -6.22
C VAL A 26 -4.24 -10.38 -6.74
N ASP A 27 -4.15 -9.13 -6.29
CA ASP A 27 -3.11 -8.19 -6.66
C ASP A 27 -2.76 -7.26 -5.50
N ALA A 28 -1.56 -6.69 -5.54
CA ALA A 28 -1.10 -5.70 -4.57
C ALA A 28 -0.52 -4.47 -5.28
N HIS A 29 -0.83 -3.29 -4.73
CA HIS A 29 -0.15 -2.04 -5.01
C HIS A 29 0.53 -1.61 -3.71
N VAL A 30 1.86 -1.52 -3.72
CA VAL A 30 2.64 -1.18 -2.53
C VAL A 30 3.37 0.13 -2.75
N LEU A 31 3.22 1.05 -1.80
CA LEU A 31 4.02 2.26 -1.68
C LEU A 31 4.93 2.13 -0.46
N LEU A 32 6.23 2.36 -0.65
CA LEU A 32 7.21 2.26 0.44
C LEU A 32 8.01 3.54 0.55
N LYS A 33 8.01 4.11 1.76
CA LYS A 33 8.99 5.10 2.15
C LYS A 33 10.30 4.38 2.45
N ILE A 34 11.37 4.78 1.78
CA ILE A 34 12.72 4.26 2.02
C ILE A 34 13.68 5.39 2.40
N VAL A 35 14.74 5.03 3.10
CA VAL A 35 15.91 5.88 3.31
C VAL A 35 17.04 5.32 2.46
N LYS A 36 17.57 6.12 1.56
CA LYS A 36 18.70 5.76 0.70
C LYS A 36 20.01 5.80 1.50
N ALA A 37 21.07 5.23 0.93
CA ALA A 37 22.39 5.19 1.58
C ALA A 37 22.98 6.58 1.88
N ASP A 38 22.58 7.61 1.13
CA ASP A 38 22.95 9.01 1.35
C ASP A 38 22.08 9.72 2.41
N GLY A 39 21.18 8.99 3.07
CA GLY A 39 20.25 9.53 4.07
C GLY A 39 19.02 10.22 3.48
N THR A 40 18.90 10.31 2.15
CA THR A 40 17.72 10.91 1.53
C THR A 40 16.50 10.00 1.65
N VAL A 41 15.33 10.60 1.87
CA VAL A 41 14.05 9.89 1.87
C VAL A 41 13.52 9.83 0.44
N SER A 42 13.02 8.66 0.03
CA SER A 42 12.37 8.46 -1.26
C SER A 42 11.12 7.64 -1.09
N LEU A 43 10.16 7.85 -1.99
CA LEU A 43 9.04 6.95 -2.20
C LEU A 43 9.41 5.99 -3.33
N VAL A 44 9.12 4.71 -3.15
CA VAL A 44 9.18 3.69 -4.21
C VAL A 44 7.84 2.98 -4.31
N LYS A 45 7.52 2.52 -5.51
CA LYS A 45 6.27 1.83 -5.83
C LYS A 45 6.59 0.44 -6.39
N GLY A 46 5.85 -0.56 -5.94
CA GLY A 46 5.79 -1.90 -6.53
C GLY A 46 4.34 -2.31 -6.78
N VAL A 47 4.11 -3.10 -7.82
CA VAL A 47 2.79 -3.67 -8.14
C VAL A 47 2.94 -5.15 -8.52
N SER A 48 1.86 -5.92 -8.38
CA SER A 48 1.76 -7.25 -8.98
C SER A 48 1.95 -7.18 -10.51
N GLU A 49 2.54 -8.22 -11.09
CA GLU A 49 2.79 -8.30 -12.55
C GLU A 49 1.49 -8.31 -13.37
N SER A 50 0.43 -8.92 -12.82
CA SER A 50 -0.91 -8.98 -13.41
C SER A 50 -1.68 -7.66 -13.38
N LEU A 51 -1.22 -6.67 -12.61
CA LEU A 51 -1.95 -5.43 -12.39
C LEU A 51 -1.75 -4.47 -13.56
N ASP A 52 -2.79 -4.26 -14.36
CA ASP A 52 -2.76 -3.29 -15.46
C ASP A 52 -2.70 -1.84 -14.95
N TRP A 53 -2.31 -0.93 -15.83
CA TRP A 53 -2.09 0.47 -15.48
C TRP A 53 -3.38 1.21 -15.08
N ILE A 54 -4.54 0.81 -15.60
CA ILE A 54 -5.84 1.42 -15.26
C ILE A 54 -6.23 1.01 -13.85
N THR A 55 -6.19 -0.29 -13.56
CA THR A 55 -6.49 -0.82 -12.22
C THR A 55 -5.51 -0.26 -11.18
N THR A 56 -4.23 -0.13 -11.54
CA THR A 56 -3.21 0.54 -10.70
C THR A 56 -3.61 1.96 -10.29
N ILE A 57 -4.10 2.78 -11.24
CA ILE A 57 -4.54 4.16 -10.97
C ILE A 57 -5.79 4.13 -10.10
N GLY A 58 -6.76 3.27 -10.41
CA GLY A 58 -7.98 3.10 -9.63
C GLY A 58 -7.70 2.79 -8.16
N MET A 59 -6.81 1.82 -7.89
CA MET A 59 -6.39 1.47 -6.53
C MET A 59 -5.74 2.66 -5.80
N LEU A 60 -4.89 3.43 -6.49
CA LEU A 60 -4.22 4.59 -5.87
C LEU A 60 -5.23 5.70 -5.54
N THR A 61 -6.19 5.96 -6.41
CA THR A 61 -7.25 6.95 -6.17
C THR A 61 -8.15 6.51 -5.01
N ALA A 62 -8.55 5.24 -4.96
CA ALA A 62 -9.33 4.71 -3.84
C ALA A 62 -8.56 4.77 -2.52
N ALA A 63 -7.27 4.42 -2.52
CA ALA A 63 -6.42 4.55 -1.34
C ALA A 63 -6.32 6.01 -0.87
N LEU A 64 -6.15 6.97 -1.79
CA LEU A 64 -6.14 8.40 -1.45
C LEU A 64 -7.48 8.86 -0.86
N GLU A 65 -8.59 8.38 -1.38
CA GLU A 65 -9.93 8.67 -0.84
C GLU A 65 -10.09 8.12 0.58
N ILE A 66 -9.64 6.89 0.85
CA ILE A 66 -9.65 6.29 2.20
C ILE A 66 -8.81 7.12 3.17
N GLU A 67 -7.58 7.49 2.79
CA GLU A 67 -6.69 8.31 3.63
C GLU A 67 -7.28 9.70 3.91
N ASN A 68 -7.92 10.32 2.92
CA ASN A 68 -8.60 11.60 3.10
C ASN A 68 -9.90 11.46 3.92
N GLY A 69 -10.59 10.33 3.78
CA GLY A 69 -11.83 9.99 4.50
C GLY A 69 -11.60 9.67 5.98
N GLY A 70 -10.45 9.11 6.34
CA GLY A 70 -10.02 8.93 7.73
C GLY A 70 -9.87 10.25 8.52
N TYR A 71 -9.78 11.40 7.84
CA TYR A 71 -9.86 12.72 8.48
C TYR A 71 -11.29 13.12 8.87
N VAL A 72 -12.31 12.48 8.28
CA VAL A 72 -13.73 12.80 8.46
C VAL A 72 -14.35 12.00 9.62
N ASP A 73 -13.80 10.85 9.99
CA ASP A 73 -14.42 9.91 10.95
C ASP A 73 -13.89 10.05 12.39
N SER A 74 -13.89 11.27 12.94
CA SER A 74 -13.60 11.50 14.38
C SER A 74 -14.49 12.52 15.08
N ARG A 75 -15.57 12.97 14.43
CA ARG A 75 -16.66 13.72 15.08
C ARG A 75 -17.96 13.43 14.35
N ASP A 76 -18.68 12.43 14.81
CA ASP A 76 -20.12 12.49 15.02
C ASP A 76 -20.48 11.29 15.91
N ASP A 77 -20.23 11.47 17.21
CA ASP A 77 -21.00 10.82 18.28
C ASP A 77 -22.44 11.34 18.17
N ASP A 78 -23.42 10.45 17.97
CA ASP A 78 -24.77 10.53 18.53
C ASP A 78 -25.49 9.17 18.47
#